data_AF-A0A532TXU5-F1
#
_entry.id   AF-A0A532TXU5-F1
#
_cell.length_a   1.000
_cell.length_b   1.000
_cell.length_c   1.000
_cell.angle_alpha   90.00
_cell.angle_beta   90.00
_cell.angle_gamma   90.00
#
_symmetry.space_group_name_H-M   'P 1'
#
loop_
_entity.id
_entity.type
_entity.pdbx_description
1 polymer ?
#
loop_
_entity_poly.entity_id
_entity_poly.type
_entity_poly.pdbx_seq_one_letter_code
_entity_poly.pdbx_strand_id
1 'polypeptide(L)'
;MNNITSLVFASIFIKLNQKTLVKLSSIVNIQRGIENLKKKDALDAITSTKSTIRKLIAVDNIERFRIKWKAASFYQKYIDYSKSTYPKGSKVNLKQDSWFKQEKIVLKRISNKLVAALDTKKEKKEDYFYTLDSVQMIWMIDKKSYNIRLILAILNSEFMNLYYTTLFSYKKLFSKIQKIFLEELPIPVNIDPNLEKQIVDKVKKLEKKFIKKDYDELNDLVKSLYFSKDELKQFEKSLKLTYNLKDLPGLGYNHEYELNKYGIKSIDDLIKCDVNDIIDNVPGVGAKTIEKWIKYGKELNK
;
A
#
# COMPACT_ATOMS: atom_id res chain seq x y z
N MET A 1 13.34 -6.84 16.38
CA MET A 1 12.72 -5.51 16.18
C MET A 1 13.32 -4.57 17.21
N ASN A 2 13.61 -3.31 16.88
CA ASN A 2 14.04 -2.34 17.89
C ASN A 2 12.92 -2.19 18.94
N ASN A 3 13.25 -2.19 20.24
CA ASN A 3 12.28 -2.06 21.35
C ASN A 3 11.31 -0.88 21.17
N ILE A 4 11.80 0.18 20.54
CA ILE A 4 11.11 1.45 20.34
C ILE A 4 10.00 1.36 19.29
N THR A 5 10.23 0.60 18.21
CA THR A 5 9.18 0.27 17.23
C THR A 5 8.01 -0.37 17.97
N SER A 6 8.27 -1.29 18.90
CA SER A 6 7.22 -1.99 19.66
C SER A 6 6.31 -1.08 20.49
N LEU A 7 6.81 0.04 21.02
CA LEU A 7 6.02 0.96 21.87
C LEU A 7 5.01 1.79 21.08
N VAL A 8 5.40 2.33 19.92
CA VAL A 8 4.45 3.01 19.01
C VAL A 8 3.45 2.02 18.46
N PHE A 9 3.84 0.78 18.19
CA PHE A 9 2.90 -0.24 17.76
C PHE A 9 1.93 -0.65 18.85
N ALA A 10 2.39 -0.79 20.09
CA ALA A 10 1.52 -1.03 21.23
C ALA A 10 0.48 0.09 21.37
N SER A 11 0.86 1.35 21.19
CA SER A 11 -0.07 2.48 21.29
C SER A 11 -1.10 2.52 20.15
N ILE A 12 -0.68 2.28 18.89
CA ILE A 12 -1.61 2.11 17.76
C ILE A 12 -2.59 0.97 18.07
N PHE A 13 -2.10 -0.17 18.52
CA PHE A 13 -2.90 -1.37 18.71
C PHE A 13 -3.90 -1.21 19.87
N ILE A 14 -3.46 -0.64 21.00
CA ILE A 14 -4.35 -0.31 22.13
C ILE A 14 -5.47 0.61 21.65
N LYS A 15 -5.16 1.65 20.88
CA LYS A 15 -6.17 2.59 20.38
C LYS A 15 -7.12 1.96 19.38
N LEU A 16 -6.62 1.13 18.47
CA LEU A 16 -7.47 0.40 17.52
C LEU A 16 -8.40 -0.59 18.25
N ASN A 17 -7.94 -1.23 19.33
CA ASN A 17 -8.76 -2.12 20.15
C ASN A 17 -9.85 -1.41 20.96
N GLN A 18 -9.69 -0.11 21.23
CA GLN A 18 -10.71 0.71 21.91
C GLN A 18 -11.82 1.17 20.96
N LYS A 19 -11.61 1.07 19.65
CA LYS A 19 -12.58 1.50 18.65
C LYS A 19 -13.42 0.31 18.18
N THR A 20 -14.65 0.63 17.79
CA THR A 20 -15.47 -0.30 17.02
C THR A 20 -14.89 -0.40 15.61
N LEU A 21 -14.06 -1.42 15.39
CA LEU A 21 -13.49 -1.78 14.10
C LEU A 21 -13.93 -3.19 13.74
N VAL A 22 -14.09 -3.46 12.46
CA VAL A 22 -14.35 -4.81 11.95
C VAL A 22 -13.20 -5.25 11.07
N LYS A 23 -12.99 -6.56 10.96
CA LYS A 23 -12.00 -7.13 10.05
C LYS A 23 -12.43 -6.89 8.60
N LEU A 24 -11.48 -6.63 7.70
CA LEU A 24 -11.76 -6.47 6.27
C LEU A 24 -12.53 -7.68 5.71
N SER A 25 -12.19 -8.90 6.14
CA SER A 25 -12.90 -10.14 5.75
C SER A 25 -14.40 -10.14 6.06
N SER A 26 -14.87 -9.35 7.03
CA SER A 26 -16.31 -9.26 7.35
C SER A 26 -17.11 -8.47 6.31
N ILE A 27 -16.45 -7.67 5.48
CA ILE A 27 -17.11 -6.75 4.54
C ILE A 27 -16.76 -7.02 3.06
N VAL A 28 -15.67 -7.75 2.79
CA VAL A 28 -15.24 -8.09 1.44
C VAL A 28 -14.88 -9.55 1.28
N ASN A 29 -15.03 -10.06 0.07
CA ASN A 29 -14.44 -11.30 -0.38
C ASN A 29 -13.09 -11.03 -1.03
N ILE A 30 -12.08 -11.82 -0.68
CA ILE A 30 -10.73 -11.74 -1.25
C ILE A 30 -10.38 -13.05 -1.97
N GLN A 31 -10.07 -12.94 -3.25
CA GLN A 31 -9.66 -14.08 -4.09
C GLN A 31 -8.43 -13.74 -4.93
N ARG A 32 -7.68 -14.76 -5.33
CA ARG A 32 -6.59 -14.59 -6.30
C ARG A 32 -7.12 -14.66 -7.72
N GLY A 33 -6.40 -14.05 -8.65
CA GLY A 33 -6.60 -14.27 -10.08
C GLY A 33 -6.34 -15.70 -10.53
N ILE A 34 -6.21 -15.87 -11.85
CA ILE A 34 -5.96 -17.14 -12.53
C ILE A 34 -4.60 -17.70 -12.10
N GLU A 35 -4.57 -18.94 -11.60
CA GLU A 35 -3.35 -19.54 -11.07
C GLU A 35 -2.59 -20.33 -12.13
N ASN A 36 -1.26 -20.34 -12.01
CA ASN A 36 -0.31 -21.06 -12.86
C ASN A 36 -0.30 -20.65 -14.35
N LEU A 37 -1.04 -19.61 -14.74
CA LEU A 37 -0.90 -19.00 -16.06
C LEU A 37 0.35 -18.11 -16.06
N LYS A 38 1.34 -18.41 -16.92
CA LYS A 38 2.56 -17.60 -16.99
C LYS A 38 2.32 -16.39 -17.87
N LYS A 39 3.06 -15.31 -17.61
CA LYS A 39 3.00 -14.08 -18.43
C LYS A 39 3.23 -14.34 -19.92
N LYS A 40 4.11 -15.29 -20.26
CA LYS A 40 4.42 -15.68 -21.64
C LYS A 40 3.29 -16.44 -22.35
N ASP A 41 2.33 -16.97 -21.60
CA ASP A 41 1.17 -17.68 -22.14
C ASP A 41 0.01 -16.72 -22.42
N ALA A 42 0.18 -15.42 -22.09
CA ALA A 42 -0.78 -14.38 -22.43
C ALA A 42 -0.61 -13.97 -23.91
N LEU A 43 -1.71 -13.57 -24.53
CA LEU A 43 -1.76 -13.20 -25.94
C LEU A 43 -1.38 -11.72 -26.15
N ASP A 44 -0.56 -11.46 -27.16
CA ASP A 44 0.00 -10.14 -27.46
C ASP A 44 -0.81 -9.51 -28.60
N ALA A 45 -1.76 -8.64 -28.25
CA ALA A 45 -2.77 -8.05 -29.14
C ALA A 45 -3.91 -9.00 -29.57
N ILE A 46 -5.08 -8.40 -29.86
CA ILE A 46 -6.25 -9.11 -30.37
C ILE A 46 -6.19 -9.15 -31.89
N THR A 47 -6.06 -10.34 -32.44
CA THR A 47 -6.45 -10.64 -33.83
C THR A 47 -7.75 -11.45 -33.89
N SER A 48 -8.24 -11.96 -32.76
CA SER A 48 -9.35 -12.90 -32.70
C SER A 48 -10.66 -12.27 -32.21
N THR A 49 -11.75 -12.52 -32.92
CA THR A 49 -13.13 -12.13 -32.54
C THR A 49 -13.80 -13.11 -31.58
N LYS A 50 -13.07 -14.10 -31.07
CA LYS A 50 -13.60 -15.11 -30.15
C LYS A 50 -14.21 -14.45 -28.92
N SER A 51 -15.45 -14.83 -28.61
CA SER A 51 -16.19 -14.34 -27.44
C SER A 51 -15.61 -14.81 -26.11
N THR A 52 -14.57 -15.64 -26.09
CA THR A 52 -13.83 -16.10 -24.90
C THR A 52 -12.58 -15.27 -24.62
N ILE A 53 -12.19 -14.38 -25.54
CA ILE A 53 -11.01 -13.54 -25.37
C ILE A 53 -11.31 -12.41 -24.37
N ARG A 54 -10.43 -12.23 -23.39
CA ARG A 54 -10.58 -11.26 -22.31
C ARG A 54 -9.31 -10.47 -22.10
N LYS A 55 -9.45 -9.20 -21.70
CA LYS A 55 -8.32 -8.36 -21.26
C LYS A 55 -7.74 -8.96 -19.97
N LEU A 56 -6.43 -9.15 -19.95
CA LEU A 56 -5.72 -9.76 -18.84
C LEU A 56 -4.72 -8.78 -18.22
N ILE A 57 -4.83 -8.47 -16.93
CA ILE A 57 -3.85 -7.67 -16.18
C ILE A 57 -2.99 -8.53 -15.25
N ALA A 58 -1.77 -8.04 -15.00
CA ALA A 58 -0.85 -8.53 -13.98
C ALA A 58 -0.63 -7.45 -12.90
N VAL A 59 0.16 -7.79 -11.89
CA VAL A 59 0.64 -6.85 -10.86
C VAL A 59 1.23 -5.57 -11.49
N ASP A 60 1.93 -5.70 -12.61
CA ASP A 60 2.56 -4.59 -13.35
C ASP A 60 1.60 -3.49 -13.81
N ASN A 61 0.34 -3.85 -14.08
CA ASN A 61 -0.67 -2.91 -14.54
C ASN A 61 -1.31 -2.13 -13.39
N ILE A 62 -1.04 -2.48 -12.14
CA ILE A 62 -1.70 -1.88 -10.98
C ILE A 62 -0.84 -0.75 -10.43
N GLU A 63 -1.38 0.46 -10.49
CA GLU A 63 -0.82 1.64 -9.84
C GLU A 63 -1.80 2.12 -8.76
N ARG A 64 -1.35 3.03 -7.89
CA ARG A 64 -2.21 3.55 -6.83
C ARG A 64 -3.45 4.21 -7.43
N PHE A 65 -4.63 3.71 -7.06
CA PHE A 65 -5.95 4.14 -7.54
C PHE A 65 -6.27 3.89 -9.02
N ARG A 66 -5.34 3.39 -9.84
CA ARG A 66 -5.58 3.25 -11.29
C ARG A 66 -4.97 2.00 -11.91
N ILE A 67 -5.67 1.47 -12.91
CA ILE A 67 -5.18 0.37 -13.74
C ILE A 67 -4.56 0.95 -15.01
N LYS A 68 -3.26 0.75 -15.20
CA LYS A 68 -2.52 1.12 -16.41
C LYS A 68 -2.53 -0.04 -17.39
N TRP A 69 -3.55 -0.09 -18.24
CA TRP A 69 -3.72 -1.17 -19.23
C TRP A 69 -2.51 -1.30 -20.18
N LYS A 70 -1.94 -0.16 -20.55
CA LYS A 70 -0.77 -0.03 -21.41
C LYS A 70 0.52 0.10 -20.59
N ALA A 71 0.69 -0.70 -19.54
CA ALA A 71 1.95 -0.72 -18.78
C ALA A 71 3.05 -1.37 -19.63
N ALA A 72 4.26 -0.79 -19.66
CA ALA A 72 5.34 -1.26 -20.51
C ALA A 72 5.72 -2.74 -20.25
N SER A 73 5.71 -3.17 -18.98
CA SER A 73 6.07 -4.55 -18.59
C SER A 73 4.96 -5.59 -18.77
N PHE A 74 3.73 -5.17 -19.09
CA PHE A 74 2.61 -6.07 -19.38
C PHE A 74 1.59 -5.35 -20.29
N TYR A 75 2.03 -5.08 -21.51
CA TYR A 75 1.32 -4.22 -22.46
C TYR A 75 0.22 -4.99 -23.20
N GLN A 76 -1.04 -4.56 -23.04
CA GLN A 76 -2.21 -5.02 -23.82
C GLN A 76 -2.31 -6.54 -23.99
N LYS A 77 -2.28 -7.27 -22.88
CA LYS A 77 -2.29 -8.73 -22.89
C LYS A 77 -3.72 -9.29 -22.94
N TYR A 78 -3.90 -10.48 -23.48
CA TYR A 78 -5.21 -11.12 -23.49
C TYR A 78 -5.12 -12.57 -23.05
N ILE A 79 -6.26 -13.13 -22.74
CA ILE A 79 -6.41 -14.56 -22.43
C ILE A 79 -7.61 -15.10 -23.18
N ASP A 80 -7.47 -16.27 -23.77
CA ASP A 80 -8.60 -17.07 -24.22
C ASP A 80 -9.16 -17.84 -23.02
N TYR A 81 -10.27 -17.35 -22.46
CA TYR A 81 -10.89 -17.89 -21.26
C TYR A 81 -11.79 -19.11 -21.53
N SER A 82 -11.40 -19.94 -22.51
CA SER A 82 -12.05 -21.22 -22.76
C SER A 82 -11.28 -22.36 -22.10
N LYS A 83 -11.99 -23.28 -21.45
CA LYS A 83 -11.38 -24.52 -20.91
C LYS A 83 -10.71 -25.35 -22.00
N SER A 84 -11.25 -25.33 -23.22
CA SER A 84 -10.71 -26.09 -24.36
C SER A 84 -9.36 -25.58 -24.85
N THR A 85 -8.98 -24.34 -24.49
CA THR A 85 -7.72 -23.75 -24.94
C THR A 85 -6.51 -24.31 -24.20
N TYR A 86 -6.72 -24.90 -23.03
CA TYR A 86 -5.64 -25.47 -22.22
C TYR A 86 -5.57 -26.99 -22.42
N PRO A 87 -4.38 -27.54 -22.78
CA PRO A 87 -4.21 -28.98 -22.96
C PRO A 87 -4.65 -29.77 -21.73
N LYS A 88 -5.17 -30.99 -21.94
CA LYS A 88 -5.47 -31.93 -20.87
C LYS A 88 -4.20 -32.17 -20.04
N GLY A 89 -4.27 -31.90 -18.73
CA GLY A 89 -3.10 -31.95 -17.83
C GLY A 89 -2.41 -30.61 -17.57
N SER A 90 -2.86 -29.51 -18.21
CA SER A 90 -2.45 -28.17 -17.83
C SER A 90 -2.75 -27.89 -16.36
N LYS A 91 -1.78 -27.29 -15.65
CA LYS A 91 -1.94 -26.86 -14.25
C LYS A 91 -2.64 -25.49 -14.12
N VAL A 92 -3.04 -24.87 -15.23
CA VAL A 92 -3.74 -23.58 -15.21
C VAL A 92 -5.09 -23.74 -14.52
N ASN A 93 -5.30 -22.99 -13.45
CA ASN A 93 -6.54 -22.99 -12.69
C ASN A 93 -7.36 -21.74 -13.06
N LEU A 94 -8.27 -21.91 -14.01
CA LEU A 94 -9.27 -20.88 -14.32
C LEU A 94 -10.23 -20.76 -13.13
N LYS A 95 -10.48 -19.52 -12.70
CA LYS A 95 -11.43 -19.21 -11.62
C LYS A 95 -12.86 -19.15 -12.14
N GLN A 96 -13.82 -18.87 -11.26
CA GLN A 96 -15.20 -18.66 -11.70
C GLN A 96 -15.29 -17.34 -12.49
N ASP A 97 -15.95 -17.39 -13.64
CA ASP A 97 -16.06 -16.26 -14.57
C ASP A 97 -16.75 -15.04 -13.95
N SER A 98 -17.76 -15.29 -13.09
CA SER A 98 -18.50 -14.26 -12.36
C SER A 98 -17.61 -13.42 -11.44
N TRP A 99 -16.49 -13.94 -10.96
CA TRP A 99 -15.57 -13.20 -10.10
C TRP A 99 -14.90 -12.03 -10.83
N PHE A 100 -14.72 -12.16 -12.15
CA PHE A 100 -14.11 -11.11 -12.96
C PHE A 100 -15.15 -10.10 -13.45
N LYS A 101 -16.41 -10.50 -13.62
CA LYS A 101 -17.48 -9.70 -14.26
C LYS A 101 -18.21 -8.74 -13.31
N GLN A 102 -17.50 -8.20 -12.33
CA GLN A 102 -18.05 -7.26 -11.36
C GLN A 102 -17.03 -6.22 -10.92
N GLU A 103 -17.56 -5.14 -10.35
CA GLU A 103 -16.76 -4.10 -9.71
C GLU A 103 -15.93 -4.70 -8.58
N LYS A 104 -14.62 -4.49 -8.65
CA LYS A 104 -13.67 -5.06 -7.70
C LYS A 104 -12.46 -4.15 -7.55
N ILE A 105 -11.86 -4.16 -6.37
CA ILE A 105 -10.52 -3.63 -6.15
C ILE A 105 -9.52 -4.71 -6.58
N VAL A 106 -8.51 -4.30 -7.35
CA VAL A 106 -7.36 -5.15 -7.69
C VAL A 106 -6.14 -4.66 -6.93
N LEU A 107 -5.50 -5.56 -6.19
CA LEU A 107 -4.38 -5.26 -5.29
C LEU A 107 -3.13 -6.06 -5.68
N LYS A 108 -1.97 -5.39 -5.66
CA LYS A 108 -0.67 -6.01 -5.96
C LYS A 108 -0.33 -7.07 -4.91
N ARG A 109 -0.24 -8.35 -5.29
CA ARG A 109 0.16 -9.42 -4.35
C ARG A 109 1.66 -9.47 -4.14
N ILE A 110 2.44 -9.13 -5.16
CA ILE A 110 3.90 -9.10 -5.11
C ILE A 110 4.32 -7.65 -4.86
N SER A 111 4.38 -7.28 -3.58
CA SER A 111 4.78 -5.95 -3.11
C SER A 111 5.04 -5.99 -1.60
N ASN A 112 5.87 -5.06 -1.13
CA ASN A 112 6.04 -4.78 0.30
C ASN A 112 5.02 -3.76 0.82
N LYS A 113 4.16 -3.22 -0.04
CA LYS A 113 3.20 -2.16 0.29
C LYS A 113 1.85 -2.49 -0.32
N LEU A 114 0.79 -2.06 0.34
CA LEU A 114 -0.55 -2.10 -0.19
C LEU A 114 -0.66 -1.07 -1.33
N VAL A 115 -0.85 -1.57 -2.54
CA VAL A 115 -1.09 -0.78 -3.75
C VAL A 115 -2.26 -1.41 -4.49
N ALA A 116 -3.34 -0.65 -4.62
CA ALA A 116 -4.59 -1.13 -5.17
C ALA A 116 -5.22 -0.12 -6.14
N ALA A 117 -6.03 -0.61 -7.06
CA ALA A 117 -6.81 0.17 -8.00
C ALA A 117 -8.25 -0.36 -8.07
N LEU A 118 -9.19 0.48 -8.51
CA LEU A 118 -10.55 0.04 -8.75
C LEU A 118 -10.71 -0.41 -10.20
N ASP A 119 -11.25 -1.61 -10.40
CA ASP A 119 -11.70 -2.14 -11.68
C ASP A 119 -13.21 -1.91 -11.80
N THR A 120 -13.59 -0.86 -12.51
CA THR A 120 -14.98 -0.49 -12.81
C THR A 120 -15.27 -0.62 -14.29
N LYS A 121 -16.53 -0.94 -14.63
CA LYS A 121 -17.02 -0.80 -16.01
C LYS A 121 -17.00 0.68 -16.40
N LYS A 122 -16.17 1.06 -17.39
CA LYS A 122 -16.21 2.41 -17.95
C LYS A 122 -17.41 2.54 -18.89
N GLU A 123 -17.98 3.74 -18.97
CA GLU A 123 -19.26 4.08 -19.62
C GLU A 123 -19.41 3.63 -21.09
N LYS A 124 -18.33 3.19 -21.76
CA LYS A 124 -18.36 2.80 -23.18
C LYS A 124 -17.67 1.46 -23.46
N LYS A 125 -18.34 0.36 -23.09
CA LYS A 125 -18.07 -1.02 -23.56
C LYS A 125 -16.80 -1.73 -23.04
N GLU A 126 -16.11 -1.22 -22.02
CA GLU A 126 -15.00 -2.00 -21.45
C GLU A 126 -15.52 -3.04 -20.46
N ASP A 127 -15.30 -4.32 -20.76
CA ASP A 127 -15.41 -5.39 -19.78
C ASP A 127 -14.35 -5.22 -18.68
N TYR A 128 -14.70 -5.70 -17.49
CA TYR A 128 -13.77 -5.83 -16.38
C TYR A 128 -12.55 -6.68 -16.75
N PHE A 129 -11.43 -6.41 -16.10
CA PHE A 129 -10.19 -7.14 -16.35
C PHE A 129 -10.20 -8.52 -15.68
N TYR A 130 -9.64 -9.49 -16.40
CA TYR A 130 -9.21 -10.76 -15.83
C TYR A 130 -7.81 -10.57 -15.28
N THR A 131 -7.46 -11.29 -14.22
CA THR A 131 -6.18 -11.04 -13.52
C THR A 131 -5.36 -12.32 -13.38
N LEU A 132 -4.04 -12.18 -13.42
CA LEU A 132 -3.11 -13.24 -13.00
C LEU A 132 -3.12 -13.43 -11.47
N ASP A 133 -2.60 -14.54 -10.97
CA ASP A 133 -2.47 -14.82 -9.52
C ASP A 133 -1.53 -13.86 -8.76
N SER A 134 -0.74 -13.08 -9.49
CA SER A 134 0.03 -11.94 -8.96
C SER A 134 -0.85 -10.79 -8.44
N VAL A 135 -2.17 -10.88 -8.62
CA VAL A 135 -3.17 -9.90 -8.21
C VAL A 135 -4.17 -10.54 -7.25
N GLN A 136 -4.49 -9.82 -6.17
CA GLN A 136 -5.63 -10.10 -5.30
C GLN A 136 -6.83 -9.30 -5.81
N MET A 137 -7.97 -9.96 -5.99
CA MET A 137 -9.26 -9.36 -6.31
C MET A 137 -10.07 -9.26 -5.02
N ILE A 138 -10.67 -8.09 -4.80
CA ILE A 138 -11.41 -7.76 -3.58
C ILE A 138 -12.75 -7.16 -4.01
N TRP A 139 -13.87 -7.73 -3.59
CA TRP A 139 -15.21 -7.17 -3.87
C TRP A 139 -16.08 -7.20 -2.62
N MET A 140 -17.02 -6.25 -2.54
CA MET A 140 -17.91 -6.10 -1.39
C MET A 140 -18.82 -7.31 -1.22
N ILE A 141 -18.99 -7.79 0.02
CA ILE A 141 -20.02 -8.78 0.38
C ILE A 141 -21.39 -8.10 0.33
N ASP A 142 -21.50 -6.92 0.95
CA ASP A 142 -22.67 -6.05 0.88
C ASP A 142 -22.29 -4.67 0.33
N LYS A 143 -22.96 -4.27 -0.75
CA LYS A 143 -22.74 -2.99 -1.43
C LYS A 143 -23.43 -1.81 -0.73
N LYS A 144 -24.38 -2.07 0.18
CA LYS A 144 -25.12 -1.02 0.89
C LYS A 144 -24.38 -0.52 2.12
N SER A 145 -23.63 -1.39 2.79
CA SER A 145 -22.94 -1.06 4.04
C SER A 145 -21.71 -0.18 3.86
N TYR A 146 -21.01 -0.27 2.72
CA TYR A 146 -19.74 0.42 2.50
C TYR A 146 -19.56 0.84 1.04
N ASN A 147 -19.06 2.06 0.83
CA ASN A 147 -18.60 2.48 -0.48
C ASN A 147 -17.26 1.79 -0.83
N ILE A 148 -17.19 1.09 -1.96
CA ILE A 148 -15.96 0.42 -2.39
C ILE A 148 -14.76 1.37 -2.54
N ARG A 149 -15.00 2.67 -2.85
CA ARG A 149 -13.94 3.68 -2.95
C ARG A 149 -13.38 4.08 -1.59
N LEU A 150 -14.17 4.02 -0.52
CA LEU A 150 -13.67 4.19 0.84
C LEU A 150 -12.70 3.06 1.20
N ILE A 151 -13.05 1.80 0.87
CA ILE A 151 -12.14 0.66 1.08
C ILE A 151 -10.86 0.82 0.25
N LEU A 152 -10.99 1.29 -0.99
CA LEU A 152 -9.84 1.61 -1.84
C LEU A 152 -8.95 2.71 -1.23
N ALA A 153 -9.54 3.76 -0.63
CA ALA A 153 -8.79 4.81 0.07
C ALA A 153 -8.00 4.23 1.24
N ILE A 154 -8.65 3.44 2.09
CA ILE A 154 -8.01 2.82 3.25
C ILE A 154 -6.83 1.95 2.82
N LEU A 155 -7.03 1.03 1.87
CA LEU A 155 -5.97 0.12 1.39
C LEU A 155 -4.80 0.87 0.76
N ASN A 156 -5.04 2.02 0.13
CA ASN A 156 -4.00 2.86 -0.45
C ASN A 156 -3.48 3.95 0.49
N SER A 157 -3.91 4.03 1.75
CA SER A 157 -3.43 5.07 2.67
C SER A 157 -2.02 4.77 3.20
N GLU A 158 -1.30 5.80 3.58
CA GLU A 158 0.00 5.68 4.26
C GLU A 158 -0.15 5.03 5.63
N PHE A 159 -1.21 5.37 6.37
CA PHE A 159 -1.51 4.77 7.66
C PHE A 159 -1.72 3.26 7.57
N MET A 160 -2.58 2.79 6.66
CA MET A 160 -2.83 1.35 6.52
C MET A 160 -1.61 0.62 5.97
N ASN A 161 -0.81 1.28 5.13
CA ASN A 161 0.48 0.74 4.72
C ASN A 161 1.43 0.58 5.91
N LEU A 162 1.57 1.59 6.77
CA LEU A 162 2.40 1.53 7.98
C LEU A 162 1.94 0.41 8.92
N TYR A 163 0.61 0.29 9.14
CA TYR A 163 0.02 -0.78 9.93
C TYR A 163 0.37 -2.15 9.33
N TYR A 164 0.10 -2.34 8.05
CA TYR A 164 0.32 -3.62 7.37
C TYR A 164 1.80 -4.00 7.35
N THR A 165 2.69 -3.08 6.97
CA THR A 165 4.11 -3.40 6.83
C THR A 165 4.74 -3.75 8.16
N THR A 166 4.26 -3.16 9.24
CA THR A 166 4.84 -3.45 10.55
C THR A 166 4.38 -4.80 11.09
N LEU A 167 3.08 -5.10 11.01
CA LEU A 167 2.57 -6.36 11.57
C LEU A 167 2.91 -7.56 10.69
N PHE A 168 2.92 -7.39 9.37
CA PHE A 168 2.87 -8.51 8.44
C PHE A 168 4.03 -8.56 7.45
N SER A 169 4.73 -7.44 7.19
CA SER A 169 5.84 -7.40 6.23
C SER A 169 7.17 -7.71 6.90
N TYR A 170 7.45 -8.99 7.10
CA TYR A 170 8.80 -9.45 7.43
C TYR A 170 9.77 -9.19 6.26
N LYS A 171 11.03 -8.82 6.57
CA LYS A 171 12.12 -8.57 5.61
C LYS A 171 12.46 -9.83 4.78
N LYS A 172 11.62 -10.19 3.82
CA LYS A 172 11.88 -11.27 2.85
C LYS A 172 12.24 -10.66 1.51
N LEU A 173 13.20 -11.29 0.82
CA LEU A 173 13.65 -10.96 -0.55
C LEU A 173 12.49 -10.84 -1.56
N PHE A 174 11.37 -11.54 -1.29
CA PHE A 174 10.14 -11.44 -2.07
C PHE A 174 8.94 -11.23 -1.15
N SER A 175 8.68 -9.97 -0.81
CA SER A 175 7.51 -9.59 -0.03
C SER A 175 6.23 -9.91 -0.79
N LYS A 176 5.39 -10.71 -0.16
CA LYS A 176 4.15 -11.21 -0.74
C LYS A 176 3.02 -10.91 0.21
N ILE A 177 2.01 -10.20 -0.29
CA ILE A 177 0.82 -9.88 0.46
C ILE A 177 -0.07 -11.13 0.53
N GLN A 178 -0.17 -11.68 1.75
CA GLN A 178 -0.97 -12.87 2.00
C GLN A 178 -2.43 -12.50 2.24
N LYS A 179 -3.33 -13.37 1.77
CA LYS A 179 -4.78 -13.17 1.94
C LYS A 179 -5.15 -13.03 3.43
N ILE A 180 -4.66 -13.95 4.26
CA ILE A 180 -4.94 -13.95 5.71
C ILE A 180 -4.57 -12.62 6.38
N PHE A 181 -3.49 -11.96 5.97
CA PHE A 181 -3.10 -10.66 6.53
C PHE A 181 -3.96 -9.51 6.03
N LEU A 182 -4.46 -9.58 4.79
CA LEU A 182 -5.44 -8.62 4.30
C LEU A 182 -6.77 -8.76 5.03
N GLU A 183 -7.20 -10.01 5.28
CA GLU A 183 -8.46 -10.32 5.96
C GLU A 183 -8.54 -9.74 7.37
N GLU A 184 -7.39 -9.58 8.04
CA GLU A 184 -7.24 -9.03 9.39
C GLU A 184 -7.08 -7.51 9.44
N LEU A 185 -7.10 -6.80 8.29
CA LEU A 185 -6.99 -5.35 8.31
C LEU A 185 -8.18 -4.72 9.03
N PRO A 186 -7.96 -3.78 9.96
CA PRO A 186 -9.02 -3.16 10.72
C PRO A 186 -9.72 -2.09 9.88
N ILE A 187 -11.05 -2.17 9.78
CA ILE A 187 -11.88 -1.24 9.01
C ILE A 187 -12.85 -0.53 9.97
N PRO A 188 -12.92 0.80 9.93
CA PRO A 188 -13.86 1.56 10.75
C PRO A 188 -15.31 1.25 10.38
N VAL A 189 -16.18 1.21 11.39
CA VAL A 189 -17.65 1.18 11.23
C VAL A 189 -18.25 2.56 11.55
N ASN A 190 -19.54 2.75 11.21
CA ASN A 190 -20.30 3.97 11.56
C ASN A 190 -19.61 5.27 11.13
N ILE A 191 -19.09 5.29 9.91
CA ILE A 191 -18.33 6.42 9.39
C ILE A 191 -19.28 7.60 9.13
N ASP A 192 -18.87 8.79 9.55
CA ASP A 192 -19.61 10.03 9.27
C ASP A 192 -19.83 10.17 7.75
N PRO A 193 -21.09 10.34 7.28
CA PRO A 193 -21.40 10.38 5.85
C PRO A 193 -20.70 11.52 5.10
N ASN A 194 -20.46 12.65 5.75
CA ASN A 194 -19.79 13.79 5.12
C ASN A 194 -18.29 13.51 4.97
N LEU A 195 -17.64 12.90 5.96
CA LEU A 195 -16.26 12.45 5.87
C LEU A 195 -16.10 11.35 4.80
N GLU A 196 -17.01 10.36 4.76
CA GLU A 196 -17.00 9.34 3.72
C GLU A 196 -17.10 9.98 2.32
N LYS A 197 -18.02 10.93 2.14
CA LYS A 197 -18.18 11.66 0.88
C LYS A 197 -16.88 12.38 0.47
N GLN A 198 -16.24 13.09 1.39
CA GLN A 198 -14.97 13.78 1.11
C GLN A 198 -13.87 12.80 0.67
N ILE A 199 -13.74 11.67 1.36
CA ILE A 199 -12.79 10.60 1.01
C ILE A 199 -13.09 10.06 -0.39
N VAL A 200 -14.35 9.71 -0.66
CA VAL A 200 -14.79 9.16 -1.95
C VAL A 200 -14.55 10.15 -3.09
N ASP A 201 -14.82 11.43 -2.89
CA ASP A 201 -14.61 12.46 -3.91
C ASP A 201 -13.12 12.67 -4.22
N LYS A 202 -12.25 12.59 -3.20
CA LYS A 202 -10.79 12.58 -3.41
C LYS A 202 -10.32 11.35 -4.18
N VAL A 203 -10.83 10.16 -3.84
CA VAL A 203 -10.52 8.93 -4.59
C VAL A 203 -10.91 9.07 -6.06
N LYS A 204 -12.11 9.56 -6.37
CA LYS A 204 -12.56 9.79 -7.75
C LYS A 204 -11.63 10.73 -8.54
N LYS A 205 -11.07 11.76 -7.89
CA LYS A 205 -10.06 12.63 -8.51
C LYS A 205 -8.77 11.87 -8.81
N LEU A 206 -8.27 11.12 -7.83
CA LEU A 206 -7.04 10.31 -7.95
C LEU A 206 -7.14 9.18 -8.97
N GLU A 207 -8.32 8.56 -9.12
CA GLU A 207 -8.64 7.58 -10.17
C GLU A 207 -8.41 8.15 -11.58
N LYS A 208 -8.79 9.42 -11.79
CA LYS A 208 -8.60 10.13 -13.07
C LYS A 208 -7.14 10.52 -13.27
N LYS A 209 -6.53 11.12 -12.26
CA LYS A 209 -5.14 11.59 -12.29
C LYS A 209 -4.57 11.60 -10.89
N PHE A 210 -3.44 10.91 -10.70
CA PHE A 210 -2.73 10.97 -9.43
C PHE A 210 -2.10 12.35 -9.25
N ILE A 211 -2.47 13.04 -8.17
CA ILE A 211 -1.94 14.34 -7.76
C ILE A 211 -1.49 14.19 -6.31
N LYS A 212 -0.20 14.44 -6.03
CA LYS A 212 0.38 14.21 -4.69
C LYS A 212 -0.34 15.00 -3.60
N LYS A 213 -0.66 16.28 -3.84
CA LYS A 213 -1.45 17.09 -2.91
C LYS A 213 -2.80 16.46 -2.53
N ASP A 214 -3.57 16.01 -3.52
CA ASP A 214 -4.86 15.34 -3.24
C ASP A 214 -4.69 14.02 -2.49
N TYR A 215 -3.59 13.30 -2.73
CA TYR A 215 -3.26 12.09 -2.01
C TYR A 215 -2.87 12.36 -0.55
N ASP A 216 -2.13 13.44 -0.29
CA ASP A 216 -1.74 13.83 1.07
C ASP A 216 -2.98 14.23 1.88
N GLU A 217 -3.86 15.06 1.29
CA GLU A 217 -5.15 15.40 1.91
C GLU A 217 -6.04 14.17 2.14
N LEU A 218 -6.05 13.20 1.20
CA LEU A 218 -6.75 11.93 1.38
C LEU A 218 -6.18 11.14 2.57
N ASN A 219 -4.87 11.11 2.75
CA ASN A 219 -4.26 10.40 3.88
C ASN A 219 -4.67 11.01 5.22
N ASP A 220 -4.78 12.32 5.31
CA ASP A 220 -5.23 12.98 6.55
C ASP A 220 -6.70 12.68 6.85
N LEU A 221 -7.56 12.67 5.82
CA LEU A 221 -8.96 12.24 5.95
C LEU A 221 -9.08 10.76 6.35
N VAL A 222 -8.25 9.89 5.80
CA VAL A 222 -8.28 8.46 6.17
C VAL A 222 -7.76 8.27 7.61
N LYS A 223 -6.70 8.99 8.02
CA LYS A 223 -6.19 8.95 9.39
C LYS A 223 -7.25 9.38 10.41
N SER A 224 -8.08 10.37 10.09
CA SER A 224 -9.14 10.83 10.99
C SER A 224 -10.25 9.79 11.23
N LEU A 225 -10.36 8.78 10.36
CA LEU A 225 -11.23 7.61 10.64
C LEU A 225 -10.73 6.80 11.85
N TYR A 226 -9.42 6.78 12.09
CA TYR A 226 -8.79 5.96 13.11
C TYR A 226 -8.42 6.74 14.37
N PHE A 227 -8.32 8.06 14.30
CA PHE A 227 -7.83 8.88 15.40
C PHE A 227 -8.56 10.23 15.48
N SER A 228 -8.87 10.67 16.70
CA SER A 228 -9.23 12.06 16.96
C SER A 228 -8.05 13.00 16.71
N LYS A 229 -8.30 14.31 16.60
CA LYS A 229 -7.22 15.29 16.42
C LYS A 229 -6.18 15.24 17.55
N ASP A 230 -6.63 15.05 18.79
CA ASP A 230 -5.72 14.97 19.94
C ASP A 230 -4.97 13.64 19.96
N GLU A 231 -5.63 12.55 19.57
CA GLU A 231 -4.98 11.26 19.40
C GLU A 231 -3.89 11.29 18.32
N LEU A 232 -4.13 12.00 17.21
CA LEU A 232 -3.15 12.21 16.14
C LEU A 232 -1.94 13.00 16.64
N LYS A 233 -2.16 14.11 17.35
CA LYS A 233 -1.06 14.89 17.94
C LYS A 233 -0.20 14.04 18.88
N GLN A 234 -0.84 13.24 19.73
CA GLN A 234 -0.12 12.32 20.62
C GLN A 234 0.63 11.24 19.83
N PHE A 235 0.01 10.69 18.79
CA PHE A 235 0.60 9.68 17.93
C PHE A 235 1.83 10.23 17.19
N GLU A 236 1.73 11.40 16.57
CA GLU A 236 2.83 12.08 15.89
C GLU A 236 3.95 12.44 16.86
N LYS A 237 3.63 12.91 18.07
CA LYS A 237 4.61 13.14 19.13
C LYS A 237 5.33 11.84 19.51
N SER A 238 4.60 10.73 19.60
CA SER A 238 5.19 9.42 19.91
C SER A 238 6.09 8.92 18.78
N LEU A 239 5.71 9.12 17.51
CA LEU A 239 6.55 8.80 16.35
C LEU A 239 7.86 9.59 16.36
N LYS A 240 7.81 10.88 16.65
CA LYS A 240 9.01 11.73 16.76
C LYS A 240 9.98 11.24 17.83
N LEU A 241 9.46 10.79 18.97
CA LEU A 241 10.26 10.19 20.05
C LEU A 241 10.88 8.84 19.70
N THR A 242 10.53 8.23 18.56
CA THR A 242 10.98 6.88 18.20
C THR A 242 12.13 6.77 17.22
N TYR A 243 12.49 7.85 16.53
CA TYR A 243 13.62 7.81 15.61
C TYR A 243 14.93 8.07 16.34
N ASN A 244 15.83 7.10 16.28
CA ASN A 244 17.18 7.21 16.84
C ASN A 244 18.16 7.47 15.70
N LEU A 245 19.38 7.87 16.06
CA LEU A 245 20.45 8.09 15.10
C LEU A 245 20.69 6.84 14.23
N LYS A 246 20.69 5.63 14.80
CA LYS A 246 20.80 4.37 14.03
C LYS A 246 19.76 4.16 12.92
N ASP A 247 18.67 4.90 12.91
CA ASP A 247 17.64 4.81 11.85
C ASP A 247 18.02 5.66 10.62
N LEU A 248 19.12 6.43 10.68
CA LEU A 248 19.67 7.21 9.58
C LEU A 248 20.38 6.29 8.56
N PRO A 249 20.03 6.38 7.27
CA PRO A 249 20.64 5.54 6.25
C PRO A 249 22.13 5.82 6.11
N GLY A 250 22.94 4.77 6.20
CA GLY A 250 24.40 4.87 6.09
C GLY A 250 25.09 5.34 7.36
N LEU A 251 24.37 5.55 8.46
CA LEU A 251 25.00 5.75 9.77
C LEU A 251 25.40 4.39 10.34
N GLY A 252 26.71 4.14 10.42
CA GLY A 252 27.25 2.94 11.07
C GLY A 252 27.34 3.10 12.59
N TYR A 253 27.52 1.99 13.30
CA TYR A 253 27.66 1.96 14.77
C TYR A 253 28.75 2.91 15.30
N ASN A 254 29.90 2.96 14.63
CA ASN A 254 31.01 3.83 15.03
C ASN A 254 30.64 5.32 14.93
N HIS A 255 29.94 5.71 13.86
CA HIS A 255 29.51 7.10 13.69
C HIS A 255 28.41 7.48 14.68
N GLU A 256 27.50 6.56 14.99
CA GLU A 256 26.51 6.76 16.06
C GLU A 256 27.19 6.96 17.43
N TYR A 257 28.21 6.17 17.74
CA TYR A 257 28.98 6.31 18.97
C TYR A 257 29.68 7.67 19.08
N GLU A 258 30.37 8.11 18.03
CA GLU A 258 31.06 9.41 18.02
C GLU A 258 30.07 10.59 18.10
N LEU A 259 28.93 10.52 17.41
CA LEU A 259 27.85 11.52 17.55
C LEU A 259 27.36 11.60 19.00
N ASN A 260 27.12 10.45 19.64
CA ASN A 260 26.69 10.40 21.04
C ASN A 260 27.73 11.00 22.00
N LYS A 261 29.02 10.74 21.76
CA LYS A 261 30.14 11.31 22.53
C LYS A 261 30.21 12.84 22.37
N TYR A 262 29.90 13.35 21.18
CA TYR A 262 29.78 14.78 20.90
C TYR A 262 28.48 15.42 21.44
N GLY A 263 27.64 14.65 22.12
CA GLY A 263 26.40 15.14 22.72
C GLY A 263 25.19 15.16 21.79
N ILE A 264 25.35 14.72 20.54
CA ILE A 264 24.26 14.52 19.58
C ILE A 264 23.65 13.15 19.88
N LYS A 265 22.53 13.13 20.59
CA LYS A 265 21.90 11.88 21.07
C LYS A 265 20.62 11.53 20.34
N SER A 266 20.10 12.48 19.56
CA SER A 266 18.83 12.34 18.84
C SER A 266 18.92 12.95 17.44
N ILE A 267 17.94 12.61 16.59
CA ILE A 267 17.79 13.24 15.28
C ILE A 267 17.53 14.75 15.42
N ASP A 268 16.84 15.19 16.48
CA ASP A 268 16.59 16.60 16.75
C ASP A 268 17.88 17.36 17.06
N ASP A 269 18.78 16.76 17.84
CA ASP A 269 20.10 17.35 18.12
C ASP A 269 20.88 17.47 16.81
N LEU A 270 20.89 16.39 16.01
CA LEU A 270 21.61 16.36 14.73
C LEU A 270 21.13 17.45 13.76
N ILE A 271 19.81 17.67 13.67
CA ILE A 271 19.21 18.67 12.78
C ILE A 271 19.60 20.10 13.17
N LYS A 272 19.88 20.35 14.45
CA LYS A 272 20.20 21.67 15.01
C LYS A 272 21.69 22.02 14.97
N CYS A 273 22.56 21.02 14.86
CA CYS A 273 24.01 21.22 14.80
C CYS A 273 24.47 21.79 13.44
N ASP A 274 25.53 22.59 13.47
CA ASP A 274 26.23 23.00 12.25
C ASP A 274 26.98 21.81 11.63
N VAL A 275 27.06 21.77 10.31
CA VAL A 275 27.73 20.68 9.59
C VAL A 275 29.23 20.68 9.90
N ASN A 276 29.87 21.84 9.98
CA ASN A 276 31.31 21.95 10.24
C ASN A 276 31.64 21.54 11.67
N ASP A 277 30.81 21.92 12.63
CA ASP A 277 30.93 21.49 14.03
C ASP A 277 30.95 19.96 14.16
N ILE A 278 30.10 19.26 13.40
CA ILE A 278 30.10 17.80 13.38
C ILE A 278 31.35 17.25 12.71
N ILE A 279 31.81 17.82 11.59
CA ILE A 279 33.01 17.36 10.88
C ILE A 279 34.24 17.43 11.78
N ASP A 280 34.40 18.53 12.50
CA ASP A 280 35.58 18.77 13.33
C ASP A 280 35.65 17.82 14.54
N ASN A 281 34.50 17.29 14.98
CA ASN A 281 34.40 16.48 16.19
C ASN A 281 34.06 14.99 15.95
N VAL A 282 33.59 14.62 14.75
CA VAL A 282 33.17 13.25 14.40
C VAL A 282 34.07 12.72 13.28
N PRO A 283 35.14 11.98 13.62
CA PRO A 283 36.14 11.56 12.65
C PRO A 283 35.58 10.60 11.59
N GLY A 284 36.09 10.72 10.37
CA GLY A 284 35.77 9.80 9.28
C GLY A 284 34.40 9.99 8.63
N VAL A 285 33.76 11.14 8.85
CA VAL A 285 32.51 11.52 8.18
C VAL A 285 32.73 12.81 7.39
N GLY A 286 32.43 12.78 6.08
CA GLY A 286 32.49 13.99 5.25
C GLY A 286 31.22 14.83 5.31
N ALA A 287 31.33 16.13 5.01
CA ALA A 287 30.22 17.09 4.97
C ALA A 287 28.97 16.57 4.25
N LYS A 288 29.16 16.01 3.05
CA LYS A 288 28.07 15.48 2.21
C LYS A 288 27.29 14.35 2.89
N THR A 289 27.94 13.58 3.76
CA THR A 289 27.27 12.50 4.51
C THR A 289 26.44 13.08 5.65
N ILE A 290 26.98 14.06 6.39
CA ILE A 290 26.27 14.75 7.47
C ILE A 290 25.07 15.51 6.91
N GLU A 291 25.23 16.24 5.81
CA GLU A 291 24.12 16.92 5.12
C GLU A 291 23.01 15.96 4.70
N LYS A 292 23.37 14.75 4.21
CA LYS A 292 22.40 13.70 3.90
C LYS A 292 21.66 13.23 5.14
N TRP A 293 22.36 13.03 6.25
CA TRP A 293 21.74 12.64 7.52
C TRP A 293 20.82 13.73 8.06
N ILE A 294 21.24 15.00 8.06
CA ILE A 294 20.42 16.15 8.47
C ILE A 294 19.19 16.28 7.56
N LYS A 295 19.36 16.15 6.24
CA LYS A 295 18.26 16.20 5.29
C LYS A 295 17.25 15.07 5.58
N TYR A 296 17.73 13.85 5.76
CA TYR A 296 16.88 12.71 6.08
C TYR A 296 16.21 12.88 7.46
N GLY A 297 16.92 13.39 8.45
CA GLY A 297 16.36 13.74 9.75
C GLY A 297 15.23 14.77 9.63
N LYS A 298 15.43 15.84 8.86
CA LYS A 298 14.39 16.85 8.58
C LYS A 298 13.18 16.24 7.87
N GLU A 299 13.38 15.24 7.00
CA GLU A 299 12.30 14.51 6.36
C GLU A 299 11.53 13.62 7.35
N LEU A 300 12.20 13.01 8.34
CA LEU A 300 11.56 12.25 9.41
C LEU A 300 10.77 13.13 10.40
N ASN A 301 11.14 14.41 10.51
CA ASN A 301 10.55 15.34 11.48
C ASN A 301 9.36 16.15 10.95
N LYS A 302 9.11 16.06 9.63
CA LYS A 302 7.94 16.63 8.95
C LYS A 302 6.75 15.70 9.09
#